data_AF-A0A7S4KNI8-F1
#
_entry.id   AF-A0A7S4KNI8-F1
#
_cell.length_a   1.000
_cell.length_b   1.000
_cell.length_c   1.000
_cell.angle_alpha   90.00
_cell.angle_beta   90.00
_cell.angle_gamma   90.00
#
_symmetry.space_group_name_H-M   'P 1'
#
loop_
_entity.id
_entity.type
_entity.pdbx_description
1 polymer ?
#
loop_
_entity_poly.entity_id
_entity_poly.type
_entity_poly.pdbx_seq_one_letter_code
_entity_poly.pdbx_strand_id
1 'polypeptide(L)'
;FFIRVCVLGGAKDGLDALFGDGASGILDIEIWVEAAAQSLFAASVTWGLIMLEGVKTGEWFQPPPVKMLMLVTFISVITSLVTMLTVFMTLGYMAIETDQDLSDILSFGPELFFVVYPYAVSVFPAGLDI
;
A
#
# COMPACT_ATOMS: atom_id res chain seq x y z
N PHE A 1 -4.85 3.52 -13.15
CA PHE A 1 -5.21 2.38 -12.30
C PHE A 1 -6.15 2.81 -11.20
N PHE A 2 -5.75 3.70 -10.27
CA PHE A 2 -6.61 4.23 -9.20
C PHE A 2 -8.02 4.67 -9.67
N ILE A 3 -8.10 5.55 -10.67
CA ILE A 3 -9.39 6.04 -11.21
C ILE A 3 -10.28 4.89 -11.70
N ARG A 4 -9.70 3.88 -12.36
CA ARG A 4 -10.43 2.71 -12.87
C ARG A 4 -10.99 1.87 -11.73
N VAL A 5 -10.19 1.68 -10.68
CA VAL A 5 -10.59 0.93 -9.50
C VAL A 5 -11.72 1.61 -8.73
N CYS A 6 -11.75 2.95 -8.69
CA CYS A 6 -12.86 3.69 -8.08
C CYS A 6 -14.22 3.48 -8.78
N VAL A 7 -14.22 3.08 -10.05
CA VAL A 7 -15.44 2.88 -10.85
C VAL A 7 -15.92 1.42 -10.82
N LEU A 8 -15.09 0.49 -10.33
CA LEU A 8 -15.45 -0.93 -10.23
C LEU A 8 -16.52 -1.15 -9.15
N GLY A 9 -17.46 -2.08 -9.42
CA GLY A 9 -18.37 -2.59 -8.40
C GLY A 9 -17.58 -3.21 -7.24
N GLY A 10 -18.03 -3.08 -5.99
CA GLY A 10 -17.30 -3.63 -4.84
C GLY A 10 -16.11 -2.81 -4.34
N ALA A 11 -15.78 -1.68 -4.97
CA ALA A 11 -14.79 -0.73 -4.43
C ALA A 11 -15.19 -0.26 -3.01
N LYS A 12 -16.49 -0.06 -2.77
CA LYS A 12 -17.03 0.29 -1.45
C LYS A 12 -16.76 -0.80 -0.39
N ASP A 13 -16.94 -2.07 -0.75
CA ASP A 13 -16.82 -3.19 0.19
C ASP A 13 -15.34 -3.39 0.57
N GLY A 14 -14.42 -3.15 -0.37
CA GLY A 14 -12.99 -3.06 -0.10
C GLY A 14 -12.60 -1.90 0.82
N LEU A 15 -13.24 -0.73 0.70
CA LEU A 15 -13.01 0.40 1.60
C LEU A 15 -13.59 0.14 3.00
N ASP A 16 -14.76 -0.48 3.08
CA ASP A 16 -15.37 -0.85 4.35
C ASP A 16 -14.49 -1.86 5.11
N ALA A 17 -13.86 -2.81 4.42
CA ALA A 17 -12.87 -3.70 5.03
C ALA A 17 -11.57 -2.99 5.45
N LEU A 18 -11.17 -1.93 4.76
CA LEU A 18 -10.00 -1.14 5.14
C LEU A 18 -10.21 -0.35 6.44
N PHE A 19 -11.42 0.18 6.66
CA PHE A 19 -11.73 1.07 7.78
C PHE A 19 -12.58 0.44 8.89
N GLY A 20 -13.22 -0.70 8.64
CA GLY A 20 -14.32 -1.26 9.44
C GLY A 20 -13.95 -1.68 10.87
N ASP A 21 -12.74 -2.16 11.10
CA ASP A 21 -12.32 -2.71 12.41
C ASP A 21 -11.46 -1.75 13.26
N GLY A 22 -11.39 -0.48 12.88
CA GLY A 22 -10.37 0.48 13.34
C GLY A 22 -10.33 0.85 14.84
N ALA A 23 -11.20 0.33 15.70
CA ALA A 23 -11.27 0.72 17.10
C ALA A 23 -10.59 -0.25 18.08
N SER A 24 -10.53 -1.56 17.78
CA SER A 24 -9.98 -2.57 18.69
C SER A 24 -8.46 -2.72 18.60
N GLY A 25 -7.87 -2.47 17.42
CA GLY A 25 -6.44 -2.69 17.17
C GLY A 25 -5.48 -1.69 17.82
N ILE A 26 -5.94 -0.50 18.21
CA ILE A 26 -5.05 0.54 18.78
C ILE A 26 -4.49 0.12 20.16
N LEU A 27 -5.19 -0.73 20.90
CA LEU A 27 -4.74 -1.22 22.20
C LEU A 27 -3.86 -2.48 22.10
N ASP A 28 -3.72 -3.06 20.92
CA ASP A 28 -2.91 -4.25 20.71
C ASP A 28 -1.43 -3.90 20.56
N ILE A 29 -0.59 -4.44 21.44
CA ILE A 29 0.85 -4.21 21.41
C ILE A 29 1.52 -4.81 20.17
N GLU A 30 0.97 -5.90 19.63
CA GLU A 30 1.52 -6.57 18.45
C GLU A 30 1.46 -5.65 17.23
N ILE A 31 0.35 -4.92 17.05
CA ILE A 31 0.17 -3.93 15.99
C ILE A 31 1.21 -2.80 16.10
N TRP A 32 1.54 -2.35 17.30
CA TRP A 32 2.59 -1.34 17.50
C TRP A 32 3.99 -1.87 17.19
N VAL A 33 4.28 -3.12 17.55
CA VAL A 33 5.57 -3.77 17.24
C VAL A 33 5.74 -3.92 15.73
N GLU A 34 4.71 -4.36 15.03
CA GLU A 34 4.71 -4.46 13.56
C GLU A 34 4.85 -3.08 12.91
N ALA A 35 4.11 -2.07 13.37
CA ALA A 35 4.21 -0.71 12.86
C ALA A 35 5.62 -0.10 13.08
N ALA A 36 6.23 -0.40 14.23
CA ALA A 36 7.61 0.02 14.53
C ALA A 36 8.61 -0.69 13.63
N ALA A 37 8.47 -1.99 13.43
CA ALA A 37 9.32 -2.77 12.52
C ALA A 37 9.22 -2.26 11.08
N GLN A 38 8.00 -1.97 10.60
CA GLN A 38 7.76 -1.41 9.27
C GLN A 38 8.38 -0.01 9.11
N SER A 39 8.27 0.82 10.14
CA SER A 39 8.89 2.16 10.16
C SER A 39 10.42 2.08 10.13
N LEU A 40 11.02 1.15 10.88
CA LEU A 40 12.47 0.91 10.89
C LEU A 40 12.97 0.35 9.56
N PHE A 41 12.21 -0.54 8.93
CA PHE A 41 12.51 -1.06 7.59
C PHE A 41 12.53 0.08 6.56
N ALA A 42 11.50 0.93 6.53
CA ALA A 42 11.42 2.07 5.64
C ALA A 42 12.58 3.07 5.86
N ALA A 43 12.91 3.36 7.13
CA ALA A 43 14.04 4.23 7.48
C ALA A 43 15.39 3.65 7.01
N SER A 44 15.59 2.34 7.16
CA SER A 44 16.81 1.64 6.73
C SER A 44 17.01 1.72 5.22
N VAL A 45 15.95 1.50 4.43
CA VAL A 45 15.99 1.63 2.96
C VAL A 45 16.31 3.06 2.55
N THR A 46 15.64 4.04 3.17
CA THR A 46 15.84 5.47 2.87
C THR A 46 17.27 5.90 3.17
N TRP A 47 17.84 5.47 4.28
CA TRP A 47 19.23 5.76 4.64
C TRP A 47 20.23 5.18 3.63
N GLY A 48 19.99 3.94 3.16
CA GLY A 48 20.80 3.32 2.11
C GLY A 48 20.78 4.10 0.79
N LEU A 49 19.61 4.61 0.41
CA LEU A 49 19.46 5.44 -0.79
C LEU A 49 20.20 6.79 -0.65
N ILE A 50 20.11 7.44 0.51
CA ILE A 50 20.83 8.70 0.77
C ILE A 50 22.36 8.48 0.69
N MET A 51 22.86 7.39 1.29
CA MET A 51 24.28 7.04 1.21
C MET A 51 24.73 6.78 -0.22
N LEU A 52 23.94 6.06 -1.01
CA LEU A 52 24.25 5.79 -2.42
C LEU A 52 24.33 7.09 -3.23
N GLU A 53 23.37 7.99 -3.04
CA GLU A 53 23.39 9.29 -3.71
C GLU A 53 24.58 10.16 -3.27
N GLY A 54 24.91 10.17 -1.97
CA GLY A 54 26.08 10.87 -1.46
C GLY A 54 27.41 10.34 -2.01
N VAL A 55 27.54 9.02 -2.24
CA VAL A 55 28.71 8.44 -2.91
C VAL A 55 28.79 8.89 -4.38
N LYS A 56 27.65 8.99 -5.09
CA LYS A 56 27.62 9.43 -6.49
C LYS A 56 27.98 10.90 -6.66
N THR A 57 27.50 11.78 -5.78
CA THR A 57 27.74 13.23 -5.87
C THR A 57 29.07 13.65 -5.25
N GLY A 58 29.76 12.73 -4.55
CA GLY A 58 30.97 13.03 -3.79
C GLY A 58 30.68 13.73 -2.45
N GLU A 59 29.41 13.90 -2.10
CA GLU A 59 28.92 14.56 -0.88
C GLU A 59 28.50 13.56 0.21
N TRP A 60 29.17 12.40 0.27
CA TRP A 60 28.82 11.28 1.17
C TRP A 60 28.74 11.62 2.67
N PHE A 61 29.28 12.78 3.07
CA PHE A 61 29.18 13.30 4.45
C PHE A 61 28.18 14.45 4.63
N GLN A 62 27.54 14.93 3.56
CA GLN A 62 26.58 16.02 3.65
C GLN A 62 25.16 15.46 3.78
N PRO A 63 24.47 15.73 4.90
CA PRO A 63 23.07 15.33 5.02
C PRO A 63 22.21 16.11 4.02
N PRO A 64 21.20 15.49 3.40
CA PRO A 64 20.29 16.19 2.51
C PRO A 64 19.55 17.30 3.26
N PRO A 65 19.17 18.39 2.58
CA PRO A 65 18.43 19.48 3.20
C PRO A 65 17.14 18.97 3.86
N VAL A 66 16.86 19.40 5.09
CA VAL A 66 15.66 18.97 5.86
C VAL A 66 14.37 19.17 5.07
N LYS A 67 14.28 20.24 4.26
CA LYS A 67 13.14 20.51 3.38
C LYS A 67 12.92 19.42 2.34
N MET A 68 13.99 18.88 1.76
CA MET A 68 13.92 17.80 0.77
C MET A 68 13.50 16.49 1.45
N LEU A 69 14.05 16.20 2.63
CA LEU A 69 13.68 15.03 3.41
C LEU A 69 12.19 15.06 3.80
N MET A 70 11.68 16.19 4.29
CA MET A 70 10.25 16.35 4.60
C MET A 70 9.36 16.17 3.37
N LEU A 71 9.75 16.72 2.21
CA LEU A 71 9.00 16.56 0.97
C LEU A 71 8.93 15.09 0.54
N VAL A 72 10.06 14.39 0.57
CA VAL A 72 10.14 12.97 0.20
C VAL A 72 9.28 12.12 1.13
N THR A 73 9.36 12.34 2.44
CA THR A 73 8.51 11.63 3.42
C THR A 73 7.03 11.92 3.18
N PHE A 74 6.66 13.17 2.93
CA PHE A 74 5.26 13.54 2.66
C PHE A 74 4.71 12.87 1.39
N ILE A 75 5.49 12.90 0.30
CA ILE A 75 5.12 12.20 -0.94
C ILE A 75 5.00 10.70 -0.69
N SER A 76 5.93 10.11 0.06
CA SER A 76 5.91 8.68 0.41
C SER A 76 4.63 8.29 1.17
N VAL A 77 4.18 9.12 2.11
CA VAL A 77 2.92 8.88 2.84
C VAL A 77 1.73 8.96 1.89
N ILE A 78 1.65 9.99 1.03
CA ILE A 78 0.57 10.13 0.06
C ILE A 78 0.54 8.93 -0.90
N THR A 79 1.68 8.54 -1.46
CA THR A 79 1.78 7.40 -2.36
C THR A 79 1.33 6.12 -1.67
N SER A 80 1.72 5.92 -0.41
CA SER A 80 1.32 4.75 0.37
C SER A 80 -0.20 4.72 0.61
N LEU A 81 -0.81 5.86 0.94
CA LEU A 81 -2.25 5.98 1.13
C LEU A 81 -3.02 5.69 -0.16
N VAL A 82 -2.59 6.28 -1.29
CA VAL A 82 -3.23 6.04 -2.58
C VAL A 82 -3.10 4.57 -2.99
N THR A 83 -1.93 3.96 -2.78
CA THR A 83 -1.71 2.53 -3.04
C THR A 83 -2.60 1.66 -2.15
N MET A 84 -2.71 1.96 -0.86
CA MET A 84 -3.56 1.22 0.08
C MET A 84 -5.02 1.24 -0.39
N LEU A 85 -5.57 2.42 -0.68
CA LEU A 85 -6.92 2.56 -1.23
C LEU A 85 -7.08 1.74 -2.53
N THR A 86 -6.10 1.86 -3.43
CA THR A 86 -6.12 1.16 -4.73
C THR A 86 -6.17 -0.36 -4.56
N VAL A 87 -5.35 -0.93 -3.66
CA VAL A 87 -5.25 -2.38 -3.44
C VAL A 87 -6.56 -2.89 -2.82
N PHE A 88 -7.05 -2.27 -1.75
CA PHE A 88 -8.26 -2.72 -1.07
C PHE A 88 -9.51 -2.63 -1.96
N MET A 89 -9.67 -1.54 -2.73
CA MET A 89 -10.76 -1.45 -3.70
C MET A 89 -10.65 -2.50 -4.82
N THR A 90 -9.43 -2.87 -5.23
CA THR A 90 -9.20 -3.94 -6.23
C THR A 90 -9.60 -5.31 -5.68
N LEU A 91 -9.27 -5.59 -4.42
CA LEU A 91 -9.64 -6.83 -3.75
C LEU A 91 -11.15 -6.92 -3.50
N GLY A 92 -11.80 -5.81 -3.16
CA GLY A 92 -13.26 -5.75 -3.04
C GLY A 92 -13.98 -6.09 -4.34
N TYR A 93 -13.49 -5.60 -5.49
CA TYR A 93 -14.01 -6.02 -6.79
C TYR A 93 -13.79 -7.51 -7.06
N MET A 94 -12.59 -8.01 -6.77
CA MET A 94 -12.28 -9.44 -6.95
C MET A 94 -13.20 -10.33 -6.10
N ALA A 95 -13.44 -9.98 -4.84
CA ALA A 95 -14.32 -10.73 -3.94
C ALA A 95 -15.72 -10.93 -4.54
N ILE A 96 -16.29 -9.90 -5.19
CA ILE A 96 -17.58 -9.98 -5.89
C ILE A 96 -17.51 -10.90 -7.10
N GLU A 97 -16.48 -10.76 -7.95
CA GLU A 97 -16.35 -11.54 -9.17
C GLU A 97 -16.07 -13.02 -8.91
N THR A 98 -15.36 -13.35 -7.83
CA THR A 98 -15.03 -14.73 -7.45
C THR A 98 -16.02 -15.38 -6.50
N ASP A 99 -17.03 -14.63 -6.02
CA ASP A 99 -17.98 -15.07 -4.97
C ASP A 99 -17.26 -15.61 -3.72
N GLN A 100 -16.17 -14.92 -3.32
CA GLN A 100 -15.34 -15.27 -2.17
C GLN A 100 -15.38 -14.17 -1.11
N ASP A 101 -15.27 -14.55 0.17
CA ASP A 101 -15.19 -13.59 1.25
C ASP A 101 -13.86 -12.81 1.17
N LEU A 102 -13.93 -11.50 1.37
CA LEU A 102 -12.76 -10.63 1.33
C LEU A 102 -11.76 -10.99 2.44
N SER A 103 -12.22 -11.53 3.57
CA SER A 103 -11.37 -12.01 4.67
C SER A 103 -10.47 -13.18 4.26
N ASP A 104 -10.98 -14.11 3.44
CA ASP A 104 -10.20 -15.23 2.91
C ASP A 104 -9.12 -14.72 1.96
N ILE A 105 -9.42 -13.70 1.15
CA ILE A 105 -8.48 -13.08 0.23
C ILE A 105 -7.43 -12.25 0.99
N LEU A 106 -7.79 -11.56 2.07
CA LEU A 106 -6.85 -10.76 2.87
C LEU A 106 -5.93 -11.62 3.76
N SER A 107 -6.28 -12.88 3.99
CA SER A 107 -5.46 -13.82 4.76
C SER A 107 -4.16 -14.22 4.04
N PHE A 108 -4.09 -14.00 2.73
CA PHE A 108 -2.87 -14.19 1.96
C PHE A 108 -1.85 -13.10 2.34
N GLY A 109 -0.71 -13.51 2.89
CA GLY A 109 0.39 -12.61 3.21
C GLY A 109 1.12 -12.12 1.95
N PRO A 110 2.45 -12.34 1.80
CA PRO A 110 3.18 -11.95 0.59
C PRO A 110 2.61 -12.52 -0.71
N GLU A 111 1.90 -13.65 -0.64
CA GLU A 111 1.26 -14.34 -1.77
C GLU A 111 0.16 -13.50 -2.45
N LEU A 112 -0.45 -12.57 -1.71
CA LEU A 112 -1.44 -11.63 -2.24
C LEU A 112 -0.90 -10.85 -3.44
N PHE A 113 0.36 -10.39 -3.37
CA PHE A 113 0.97 -9.61 -4.43
C PHE A 113 1.34 -10.44 -5.67
N PHE A 114 1.69 -11.72 -5.49
CA PHE A 114 2.22 -12.55 -6.57
C PHE A 114 1.17 -13.43 -7.26
N VAL A 115 0.05 -13.71 -6.59
CA VAL A 115 -1.02 -14.59 -7.10
C VAL A 115 -2.32 -13.82 -7.27
N VAL A 116 -2.79 -13.20 -6.19
CA VAL A 116 -4.10 -12.55 -6.15
C VAL A 116 -4.11 -11.28 -7.00
N TYR A 117 -3.06 -10.46 -6.93
CA TYR A 117 -3.02 -9.19 -7.67
C TYR A 117 -2.95 -9.36 -9.20
N PRO A 118 -2.08 -10.21 -9.78
CA PRO A 118 -2.10 -10.48 -11.22
C PRO A 118 -3.44 -11.05 -11.69
N TYR A 119 -4.05 -11.92 -10.87
CA TYR A 119 -5.37 -12.46 -11.14
C TYR A 119 -6.44 -11.36 -11.13
N ALA A 120 -6.50 -10.51 -10.11
CA ALA A 120 -7.44 -9.39 -10.02
C ALA A 120 -7.34 -8.45 -11.24
N VAL A 121 -6.12 -8.16 -11.69
CA VAL A 121 -5.89 -7.34 -12.90
C VAL A 121 -6.37 -8.04 -14.17
N SER A 122 -6.34 -9.38 -14.23
CA SER A 122 -6.85 -10.15 -15.37
C SER A 122 -8.38 -10.17 -15.47
N VAL A 123 -9.07 -10.06 -14.34
CA VAL A 123 -10.55 -10.03 -14.27
C VAL A 123 -11.07 -8.63 -14.60
N PHE A 124 -10.24 -7.59 -14.52
CA PHE A 124 -10.67 -6.24 -14.86
C PHE A 124 -11.19 -6.17 -16.30
N PRO A 125 -12.43 -5.67 -16.52
CA PRO A 125 -13.00 -5.57 -17.85
C PRO A 125 -12.11 -4.66 -18.69
N ALA A 126 -11.44 -5.21 -19.72
CA ALA A 126 -10.51 -4.47 -20.58
C ALA A 126 -11.19 -3.36 -21.41
N GLY A 127 -12.53 -3.37 -21.44
CA GLY A 127 -13.38 -2.39 -22.10
C GLY A 127 -13.68 -1.18 -21.23
N LEU A 128 -13.55 -0.01 -21.84
CA LEU A 128 -14.14 1.23 -21.37
C LEU A 128 -15.65 1.15 -21.70
N ASP A 129 -16.41 0.34 -20.97
CA ASP A 129 -17.87 0.37 -21.07
C ASP A 129 -18.38 1.54 -20.21
N ILE A 130 -18.20 2.74 -20.76
CA ILE A 130 -18.89 3.98 -20.37
C ILE A 130 -20.06 4.18 -21.33
#